data_AF-Q3JEI5-F1
#
_entry.id   AF-Q3JEI5-F1
#
_cell.length_a   1.000
_cell.length_b   1.000
_cell.length_c   1.000
_cell.angle_alpha   90.00
_cell.angle_beta   90.00
_cell.angle_gamma   90.00
#
_symmetry.space_group_name_H-M   'P 1'
#
loop_
_entity.id
_entity.type
_entity.pdbx_description
1 polymer ?
#
loop_
_entity_poly.entity_id
_entity_poly.type
_entity_poly.pdbx_seq_one_letter_code
_entity_poly.pdbx_strand_id
1 'polypeptide(L)'
;MVTKAELLTQTAQQASIEANKRHLNDSATEQLQAEAQAIVKDIFRSIGWENSENVPEIPPNPLTAWHHRTLNDRELDWRNLNFAQEELQQAAGRYLRAPWLHCRELDWLVLNTLIYGDYLAALDTIRARTMPFSRYQSRKSGKTGFRVLTEAWRGALLLLKIAAWFIIFAAVSPASPLGPLIWIGMTGWWLWRKWMIRRKNNALLKSMFSAYGALSPTHLDWPRIWEGLEKSQALGAVWNNMIYPLVEMRMQKI
;
A
#
# COMPACT_ATOMS: atom_id res chain seq x y z
N MET A 1 -0.93 -4.56 18.15
CA MET A 1 0.03 -5.49 17.52
C MET A 1 -0.54 -6.88 17.66
N VAL A 2 -0.32 -7.77 16.69
CA VAL A 2 -0.67 -9.19 16.80
C VAL A 2 0.54 -10.03 16.41
N THR A 3 0.76 -11.13 17.10
CA THR A 3 1.83 -12.08 16.74
C THR A 3 1.26 -13.33 16.07
N LYS A 4 2.06 -13.94 15.20
CA LYS A 4 1.75 -15.22 14.57
C LYS A 4 1.51 -16.31 15.62
N ALA A 5 2.33 -16.36 16.67
CA ALA A 5 2.24 -17.38 17.71
C ALA A 5 0.93 -17.29 18.52
N GLU A 6 0.53 -16.08 18.89
CA GLU A 6 -0.76 -15.84 19.59
C GLU A 6 -1.92 -16.24 18.71
N LEU A 7 -1.94 -15.79 17.44
CA LEU A 7 -3.02 -16.08 16.52
C LEU A 7 -3.13 -17.57 16.21
N LEU A 8 -2.02 -18.30 16.09
CA LEU A 8 -2.05 -19.76 15.88
C LEU A 8 -2.65 -20.51 17.06
N THR A 9 -2.42 -20.02 18.28
CA THR A 9 -3.02 -20.59 19.49
C THR A 9 -4.51 -20.30 19.53
N GLN A 10 -4.90 -19.04 19.28
CA GLN A 10 -6.30 -18.61 19.30
C GLN A 10 -7.14 -19.31 18.24
N THR A 11 -6.64 -19.44 17.00
CA THR A 11 -7.39 -20.10 15.92
C THR A 11 -7.54 -21.59 16.13
N ALA A 12 -6.54 -22.25 16.73
CA ALA A 12 -6.66 -23.66 17.12
C ALA A 12 -7.74 -23.86 18.20
N GLN A 13 -7.79 -22.98 19.21
CA GLN A 13 -8.84 -23.01 20.23
C GLN A 13 -10.23 -22.78 19.63
N GLN A 14 -10.36 -21.82 18.72
CA GLN A 14 -11.62 -21.52 18.03
C GLN A 14 -12.07 -22.69 17.15
N ALA A 15 -11.14 -23.36 16.46
CA ALA A 15 -11.41 -24.60 15.73
C ALA A 15 -11.89 -25.72 16.67
N SER A 16 -11.28 -25.90 17.84
CA SER A 16 -11.76 -26.87 18.83
C SER A 16 -13.17 -26.57 19.33
N ILE A 17 -13.50 -25.31 19.59
CA ILE A 17 -14.85 -24.90 20.02
C ILE A 17 -15.87 -25.22 18.92
N GLU A 18 -15.55 -24.90 17.66
CA GLU A 18 -16.43 -25.19 16.53
C GLU A 18 -16.56 -26.69 16.25
N ALA A 19 -15.48 -27.46 16.39
CA ALA A 19 -15.50 -28.91 16.23
C ALA A 19 -16.39 -29.57 17.29
N ASN A 20 -16.27 -29.14 18.55
CA ASN A 20 -17.13 -29.60 19.65
C ASN A 20 -18.61 -29.27 19.38
N LYS A 21 -18.90 -28.06 18.89
CA LYS A 21 -20.26 -27.62 18.51
C LYS A 21 -20.85 -28.49 17.39
N ARG A 22 -20.02 -28.98 16.48
CA ARG A 22 -20.42 -29.85 15.36
C ARG A 22 -20.35 -31.34 15.70
N HIS A 23 -19.98 -31.72 16.93
CA HIS A 23 -19.77 -33.10 17.36
C HIS A 23 -18.81 -33.87 16.43
N LEU A 24 -17.75 -33.21 15.99
CA LEU A 24 -16.73 -33.84 15.14
C LEU A 24 -15.88 -34.82 15.94
N ASN A 25 -15.37 -35.85 15.26
CA ASN A 25 -14.38 -36.75 15.83
C ASN A 25 -12.99 -36.09 15.88
N ASP A 26 -12.03 -36.77 16.52
CA ASP A 26 -10.67 -36.25 16.72
C ASP A 26 -9.98 -35.91 15.39
N SER A 27 -10.09 -36.78 14.38
CA SER A 27 -9.46 -36.55 13.07
C SER A 27 -10.02 -35.32 12.35
N ALA A 28 -11.35 -35.12 12.36
CA ALA A 28 -11.97 -33.94 11.77
C ALA A 28 -11.66 -32.66 12.58
N THR A 29 -11.46 -32.78 13.89
CA THR A 29 -11.01 -31.67 14.74
C THR A 29 -9.59 -31.24 14.38
N GLU A 30 -8.66 -32.19 14.21
CA GLU A 30 -7.29 -31.92 13.78
C GLU A 30 -7.24 -31.25 12.40
N GLN A 31 -8.07 -31.71 11.45
CA GLN A 31 -8.19 -31.08 10.12
C GLN A 31 -8.66 -29.62 10.22
N LEU A 32 -9.68 -29.36 11.05
CA LEU A 32 -10.22 -28.01 11.24
C LEU A 32 -9.19 -27.07 11.87
N GLN A 33 -8.43 -27.57 12.86
CA GLN A 33 -7.31 -26.83 13.46
C GLN A 33 -6.21 -26.56 12.44
N ALA A 34 -5.82 -27.55 11.64
CA ALA A 34 -4.79 -27.42 10.62
C ALA A 34 -5.19 -26.38 9.56
N GLU A 35 -6.45 -26.37 9.13
CA GLU A 35 -6.99 -25.37 8.19
C GLU A 35 -6.93 -23.95 8.77
N ALA A 36 -7.42 -23.76 10.00
CA ALA A 36 -7.38 -22.48 10.71
C ALA A 36 -5.94 -21.93 10.83
N GLN A 37 -5.01 -22.80 11.23
CA GLN A 37 -3.61 -22.44 11.37
C GLN A 37 -2.94 -22.17 10.02
N ALA A 38 -3.31 -22.89 8.96
CA ALA A 38 -2.78 -22.68 7.62
C ALA A 38 -3.12 -21.28 7.11
N ILE A 39 -4.36 -20.81 7.30
CA ILE A 39 -4.77 -19.45 6.91
C ILE A 39 -3.86 -18.40 7.59
N VAL A 40 -3.65 -18.50 8.90
CA VAL A 40 -2.76 -17.57 9.63
C VAL A 40 -1.32 -17.66 9.13
N LYS A 41 -0.80 -18.88 8.95
CA LYS A 41 0.56 -19.09 8.43
C LYS A 41 0.73 -18.45 7.06
N ASP A 42 -0.26 -18.59 6.19
CA ASP A 42 -0.22 -18.09 4.83
C ASP A 42 -0.29 -16.55 4.80
N ILE A 43 -1.16 -15.92 5.61
CA ILE A 43 -1.17 -14.44 5.76
C ILE A 43 0.21 -13.91 6.14
N PHE A 44 0.85 -14.48 7.17
CA PHE A 44 2.18 -14.05 7.60
C PHE A 44 3.29 -14.42 6.60
N ARG A 45 3.12 -15.50 5.84
CA ARG A 45 4.05 -15.92 4.79
C ARG A 45 4.02 -14.97 3.61
N SER A 46 2.85 -14.43 3.28
CA SER A 46 2.67 -13.47 2.18
C SER A 46 3.26 -12.09 2.45
N ILE A 47 3.75 -11.83 3.66
CA ILE A 47 4.31 -10.53 4.04
C ILE A 47 5.70 -10.75 4.59
N GLY A 48 6.70 -10.08 4.02
CA GLY A 48 8.06 -10.23 4.51
C GLY A 48 9.01 -9.17 4.01
N TRP A 49 10.21 -9.20 4.58
CA TRP A 49 11.27 -8.28 4.22
C TRP A 49 12.03 -8.80 3.00
N GLU A 50 12.17 -7.93 2.01
CA GLU A 50 12.97 -8.14 0.82
C GLU A 50 14.46 -8.00 1.16
N ASN A 51 15.25 -9.01 0.79
CA ASN A 51 16.68 -9.05 1.03
C ASN A 51 17.53 -8.93 -0.26
N SER A 52 16.95 -8.90 -1.47
CA SER A 52 17.72 -8.91 -2.73
C SER A 52 16.95 -8.38 -3.95
N GLU A 53 17.68 -7.99 -5.00
CA GLU A 53 17.20 -7.32 -6.23
C GLU A 53 16.30 -8.17 -7.14
N ASN A 54 16.10 -9.46 -6.84
CA ASN A 54 15.15 -10.33 -7.52
C ASN A 54 13.98 -10.57 -6.59
N VAL A 55 12.82 -9.98 -6.87
CA VAL A 55 11.59 -10.17 -6.08
C VAL A 55 11.14 -11.63 -6.21
N PRO A 56 11.30 -12.48 -5.17
CA PRO A 56 10.63 -13.77 -5.20
C PRO A 56 9.13 -13.55 -4.98
N GLU A 57 8.28 -14.38 -5.61
CA GLU A 57 6.82 -14.38 -5.38
C GLU A 57 6.50 -14.50 -3.89
N ILE A 58 7.31 -15.26 -3.14
CA ILE A 58 7.19 -15.44 -1.68
C ILE A 58 8.39 -14.79 -0.96
N PRO A 59 8.15 -13.90 0.03
CA PRO A 59 9.22 -13.25 0.79
C PRO A 59 10.18 -14.25 1.47
N PRO A 60 11.50 -14.03 1.42
CA PRO A 60 12.49 -14.92 2.03
C PRO A 60 12.46 -14.88 3.57
N ASN A 61 12.07 -13.74 4.15
CA ASN A 61 11.94 -13.53 5.59
C ASN A 61 10.51 -13.15 5.94
N PRO A 62 9.61 -14.12 6.16
CA PRO A 62 8.22 -13.84 6.51
C PRO A 62 8.13 -13.20 7.89
N LEU A 63 7.12 -12.36 8.08
CA LEU A 63 6.89 -11.71 9.36
C LEU A 63 6.42 -12.71 10.43
N THR A 64 6.79 -12.45 11.67
CA THR A 64 6.29 -13.16 12.86
C THR A 64 5.31 -12.32 13.68
N ALA A 65 5.25 -11.02 13.42
CA ALA A 65 4.33 -10.09 14.07
C ALA A 65 3.93 -8.97 13.12
N TRP A 66 2.71 -8.46 13.29
CA TRP A 66 2.18 -7.32 12.54
C TRP A 66 1.76 -6.21 13.52
N HIS A 67 2.16 -4.99 13.22
CA HIS A 67 1.73 -3.80 13.92
C HIS A 67 1.18 -2.79 12.93
N HIS A 68 0.29 -1.92 13.42
CA HIS A 68 -0.24 -0.84 12.61
C HIS A 68 0.89 0.12 12.24
N ARG A 69 1.15 0.24 10.94
CA ARG A 69 2.17 1.14 10.37
C ARG A 69 1.77 2.61 10.44
N THR A 70 2.76 3.47 10.54
CA THR A 70 2.62 4.93 10.59
C THR A 70 3.30 5.58 9.38
N LEU A 71 3.16 6.91 9.23
CA LEU A 71 3.88 7.65 8.19
C LEU A 71 5.41 7.56 8.33
N ASN A 72 5.92 7.30 9.54
CA ASN A 72 7.36 7.15 9.79
C ASN A 72 7.88 5.83 9.20
N ASP A 73 7.07 4.78 9.20
CA ASP A 73 7.44 3.46 8.69
C ASP A 73 7.41 3.40 7.16
N ARG A 74 6.59 4.26 6.54
CA ARG A 74 6.31 4.26 5.10
C ARG A 74 7.54 4.19 4.20
N GLU A 75 8.59 4.98 4.48
CA GLU A 75 9.77 5.00 3.59
C GLU A 75 10.63 3.73 3.72
N LEU A 76 10.64 3.11 4.90
CA LEU A 76 11.34 1.84 5.11
C LEU A 76 10.53 0.70 4.49
N ASP A 77 9.23 0.66 4.78
CA ASP A 77 8.32 -0.36 4.26
C ASP A 77 8.23 -0.29 2.73
N TRP A 78 8.11 0.89 2.13
CA TRP A 78 8.12 1.02 0.67
C TRP A 78 9.40 0.46 0.02
N ARG A 79 10.54 0.51 0.71
CA ARG A 79 11.80 -0.01 0.17
C ARG A 79 11.93 -1.52 0.31
N ASN A 80 11.54 -2.03 1.48
CA ASN A 80 11.96 -3.35 1.92
C ASN A 80 10.79 -4.30 2.24
N LEU A 81 9.57 -3.80 2.42
CA LEU A 81 8.43 -4.64 2.76
C LEU A 81 7.76 -5.11 1.48
N ASN A 82 7.70 -6.43 1.30
CA ASN A 82 7.06 -7.07 0.16
C ASN A 82 5.73 -7.71 0.58
N PHE A 83 4.74 -7.60 -0.31
CA PHE A 83 3.44 -8.26 -0.20
C PHE A 83 3.25 -9.17 -1.40
N ALA A 84 3.20 -10.47 -1.15
CA ALA A 84 2.75 -11.47 -2.12
C ALA A 84 1.22 -11.34 -2.25
N GLN A 85 0.79 -10.41 -3.12
CA GLN A 85 -0.60 -9.92 -3.15
C GLN A 85 -1.59 -11.04 -3.46
N GLU A 86 -1.26 -11.95 -4.38
CA GLU A 86 -2.13 -13.05 -4.78
C GLU A 86 -2.31 -14.05 -3.64
N GLU A 87 -1.23 -14.42 -2.96
CA GLU A 87 -1.23 -15.34 -1.83
C GLU A 87 -1.98 -14.75 -0.64
N LEU A 88 -1.77 -13.46 -0.37
CA LEU A 88 -2.50 -12.75 0.68
C LEU A 88 -4.00 -12.71 0.37
N GLN A 89 -4.36 -12.47 -0.88
CA GLN A 89 -5.75 -12.48 -1.34
C GLN A 89 -6.38 -13.88 -1.23
N GLN A 90 -5.63 -14.94 -1.57
CA GLN A 90 -6.10 -16.33 -1.44
C GLN A 90 -6.29 -16.73 0.04
N ALA A 91 -5.37 -16.31 0.92
CA ALA A 91 -5.49 -16.55 2.36
C ALA A 91 -6.69 -15.79 2.95
N ALA A 92 -6.88 -14.51 2.56
CA ALA A 92 -8.05 -13.73 2.93
C ALA A 92 -9.35 -14.37 2.40
N GLY A 93 -9.35 -14.88 1.17
CA GLY A 93 -10.50 -15.57 0.59
C GLY A 93 -10.90 -16.82 1.38
N ARG A 94 -9.93 -17.64 1.81
CA ARG A 94 -10.19 -18.79 2.71
C ARG A 94 -10.73 -18.35 4.06
N TYR A 95 -10.18 -17.28 4.64
CA TYR A 95 -10.69 -16.70 5.88
C TYR A 95 -12.16 -16.24 5.75
N LEU A 96 -12.52 -15.55 4.67
CA LEU A 96 -13.90 -15.10 4.45
C LEU A 96 -14.89 -16.25 4.32
N ARG A 97 -14.46 -17.38 3.73
CA ARG A 97 -15.26 -18.61 3.60
C ARG A 97 -15.38 -19.41 4.90
N ALA A 98 -14.69 -19.02 5.97
CA ALA A 98 -14.74 -19.67 7.28
C ALA A 98 -15.35 -18.74 8.36
N PRO A 99 -16.68 -18.47 8.35
CA PRO A 99 -17.32 -17.59 9.33
C PRO A 99 -17.13 -17.97 10.80
N TRP A 100 -16.87 -19.26 11.06
CA TRP A 100 -16.61 -19.78 12.40
C TRP A 100 -15.25 -19.36 12.95
N LEU A 101 -14.31 -18.96 12.09
CA LEU A 101 -12.96 -18.48 12.43
C LEU A 101 -12.91 -16.95 12.63
N HIS A 102 -14.01 -16.26 12.30
CA HIS A 102 -14.07 -14.81 12.28
C HIS A 102 -13.92 -14.23 13.68
N CYS A 103 -12.83 -13.53 13.95
CA CYS A 103 -12.56 -12.82 15.20
C CYS A 103 -12.00 -11.43 14.94
N ARG A 104 -12.05 -10.57 15.96
CA ARG A 104 -11.67 -9.16 15.83
C ARG A 104 -10.21 -8.98 15.40
N GLU A 105 -9.32 -9.79 15.96
CA GLU A 105 -7.88 -9.74 15.71
C GLU A 105 -7.54 -10.15 14.29
N LEU A 106 -8.19 -11.20 13.77
CA LEU A 106 -8.01 -11.65 12.39
C LEU A 106 -8.66 -10.72 11.39
N ASP A 107 -9.87 -10.20 11.66
CA ASP A 107 -10.49 -9.19 10.80
C ASP A 107 -9.59 -7.96 10.68
N TRP A 108 -9.08 -7.49 11.83
CA TRP A 108 -8.15 -6.38 11.87
C TRP A 108 -6.91 -6.72 11.06
N LEU A 109 -6.25 -7.86 11.29
CA LEU A 109 -5.03 -8.25 10.57
C LEU A 109 -5.25 -8.32 9.05
N VAL A 110 -6.30 -9.02 8.60
CA VAL A 110 -6.62 -9.18 7.17
C VAL A 110 -6.87 -7.82 6.53
N LEU A 111 -7.69 -6.96 7.12
CA LEU A 111 -7.94 -5.62 6.57
C LEU A 111 -6.68 -4.75 6.61
N ASN A 112 -5.94 -4.77 7.73
CA ASN A 112 -4.78 -3.92 7.91
C ASN A 112 -3.71 -4.25 6.85
N THR A 113 -3.48 -5.53 6.61
CA THR A 113 -2.48 -6.00 5.65
C THR A 113 -2.91 -5.78 4.20
N LEU A 114 -4.17 -6.05 3.84
CA LEU A 114 -4.69 -5.79 2.50
C LEU A 114 -4.66 -4.30 2.15
N ILE A 115 -5.26 -3.44 3.01
CA ILE A 115 -5.32 -2.00 2.76
C ILE A 115 -3.91 -1.39 2.71
N TYR A 116 -3.01 -1.79 3.62
CA TYR A 116 -1.64 -1.25 3.61
C TYR A 116 -0.83 -1.74 2.40
N GLY A 117 -1.01 -3.01 2.01
CA GLY A 117 -0.39 -3.57 0.80
C GLY A 117 -0.81 -2.82 -0.46
N ASP A 118 -2.10 -2.55 -0.64
CA ASP A 118 -2.62 -1.77 -1.77
C ASP A 118 -2.11 -0.32 -1.75
N TYR A 119 -2.03 0.28 -0.56
CA TYR A 119 -1.45 1.61 -0.40
C TYR A 119 0.03 1.65 -0.82
N LEU A 120 0.84 0.68 -0.41
CA LEU A 120 2.24 0.60 -0.81
C LEU A 120 2.40 0.34 -2.31
N ALA A 121 1.57 -0.51 -2.91
CA ALA A 121 1.56 -0.76 -4.34
C ALA A 121 1.19 0.50 -5.15
N ALA A 122 0.20 1.26 -4.68
CA ALA A 122 -0.17 2.56 -5.27
C ALA A 122 0.97 3.57 -5.13
N LEU A 123 1.63 3.63 -3.97
CA LEU A 123 2.79 4.48 -3.73
C LEU A 123 3.93 4.14 -4.69
N ASP A 124 4.23 2.86 -4.85
CA ASP A 124 5.29 2.37 -5.73
C ASP A 124 5.00 2.72 -7.20
N THR A 125 3.79 2.41 -7.67
CA THR A 125 3.32 2.72 -9.03
C THR A 125 3.39 4.22 -9.33
N ILE A 126 2.93 5.06 -8.39
CA ILE A 126 2.98 6.52 -8.54
C ILE A 126 4.44 7.00 -8.60
N ARG A 127 5.33 6.47 -7.75
CA ARG A 127 6.74 6.86 -7.72
C ARG A 127 7.46 6.43 -9.00
N ALA A 128 7.24 5.20 -9.46
CA ALA A 128 7.81 4.67 -10.70
C ALA A 128 7.40 5.51 -11.93
N ARG A 129 6.14 5.99 -11.98
CA ARG A 129 5.64 6.81 -13.10
C ARG A 129 6.04 8.29 -13.04
N THR A 130 6.24 8.84 -11.84
CA THR A 130 6.45 10.29 -11.66
C THR A 130 7.91 10.68 -11.45
N MET A 131 8.77 9.73 -11.08
CA MET A 131 10.20 9.96 -10.87
C MET A 131 11.01 9.45 -12.08
N PRO A 132 12.13 10.11 -12.44
CA PRO A 132 13.10 9.50 -13.34
C PRO A 132 13.58 8.16 -12.80
N PHE A 133 13.80 7.18 -13.70
CA PHE A 133 14.18 5.81 -13.34
C PHE A 133 15.36 5.72 -12.37
N SER A 134 16.43 6.48 -12.63
CA SER A 134 17.61 6.53 -11.75
C SER A 134 17.29 7.03 -10.33
N ARG A 135 16.35 7.98 -10.20
CA ARG A 135 15.89 8.48 -8.90
C ARG A 135 15.01 7.44 -8.21
N TYR A 136 14.14 6.78 -8.95
CA TYR A 136 13.31 5.70 -8.41
C TYR A 136 14.20 4.58 -7.85
N GLN A 137 15.15 4.05 -8.65
CA GLN A 137 16.07 2.99 -8.22
C GLN A 137 16.96 3.41 -7.04
N SER A 138 17.54 4.62 -7.06
CA SER A 138 18.34 5.11 -5.93
C SER A 138 17.50 5.25 -4.64
N ARG A 139 16.25 5.70 -4.75
CA ARG A 139 15.36 5.81 -3.58
C ARG A 139 14.90 4.45 -3.09
N LYS A 140 14.60 3.51 -3.99
CA LYS A 140 14.17 2.15 -3.66
C LYS A 140 15.31 1.36 -3.00
N SER A 141 16.52 1.43 -3.54
CA SER A 141 17.72 0.77 -2.98
C SER A 141 18.27 1.39 -1.69
N GLY A 142 17.72 2.51 -1.21
CA GLY A 142 18.21 3.19 0.00
C GLY A 142 19.59 3.85 -0.13
N LYS A 143 20.25 3.77 -1.29
CA LYS A 143 21.54 4.41 -1.58
C LYS A 143 21.34 5.93 -1.64
N THR A 144 21.62 6.60 -0.52
CA THR A 144 21.27 8.02 -0.33
C THR A 144 22.51 8.91 -0.22
N GLY A 145 23.15 9.21 -1.35
CA GLY A 145 24.15 10.29 -1.41
C GLY A 145 23.49 11.68 -1.52
N PHE A 146 24.00 12.66 -0.77
CA PHE A 146 23.74 14.12 -0.82
C PHE A 146 22.38 14.56 -1.43
N ARG A 147 21.29 14.30 -0.69
CA ARG A 147 19.90 14.49 -1.15
C ARG A 147 19.45 15.94 -1.29
N VAL A 148 19.87 16.83 -0.39
CA VAL A 148 19.39 18.23 -0.38
C VAL A 148 20.14 19.06 -1.43
N LEU A 149 21.45 18.87 -1.53
CA LEU A 149 22.29 19.56 -2.52
C LEU A 149 21.89 19.21 -3.95
N THR A 150 21.54 17.94 -4.21
CA THR A 150 21.15 17.48 -5.55
C THR A 150 19.75 17.94 -5.98
N GLU A 151 18.77 18.04 -5.08
CA GLU A 151 17.45 18.59 -5.39
C GLU A 151 17.55 20.10 -5.70
N ALA A 152 18.31 20.86 -4.89
CA ALA A 152 18.55 22.29 -5.11
C ALA A 152 19.35 22.57 -6.40
N TRP A 153 20.43 21.80 -6.64
CA TRP A 153 21.24 21.91 -7.86
C TRP A 153 20.44 21.64 -9.13
N ARG A 154 19.49 20.69 -9.08
CA ARG A 154 18.61 20.40 -10.23
C ARG A 154 17.58 21.50 -10.45
N GLY A 155 17.07 22.11 -9.39
CA GLY A 155 16.23 23.32 -9.49
C GLY A 155 17.00 24.44 -10.20
N ALA A 156 18.25 24.68 -9.78
CA ALA A 156 19.13 25.65 -10.42
C ALA A 156 19.41 25.31 -11.90
N LEU A 157 19.72 24.05 -12.23
CA LEU A 157 19.92 23.61 -13.61
C LEU A 157 18.66 23.74 -14.48
N LEU A 158 17.47 23.49 -13.92
CA LEU A 158 16.21 23.68 -14.63
C LEU A 158 16.00 25.16 -14.96
N LEU A 159 16.19 26.04 -13.97
CA LEU A 159 16.10 27.48 -14.15
C LEU A 159 17.12 27.99 -15.18
N LEU A 160 18.35 27.46 -15.14
CA LEU A 160 19.40 27.80 -16.10
C LEU A 160 19.06 27.33 -17.51
N LYS A 161 18.47 26.13 -17.68
CA LYS A 161 17.96 25.66 -18.98
C LYS A 161 16.83 26.55 -19.51
N ILE A 162 15.89 26.94 -18.64
CA ILE A 162 14.79 27.85 -18.99
C ILE A 162 15.36 29.20 -19.43
N ALA A 163 16.31 29.76 -18.68
CA ALA A 163 16.97 31.02 -19.01
C ALA A 163 17.78 30.93 -20.32
N ALA A 164 18.53 29.84 -20.54
CA ALA A 164 19.29 29.63 -21.76
C ALA A 164 18.41 29.56 -23.00
N TRP A 165 17.31 28.81 -22.95
CA TRP A 165 16.33 28.79 -24.05
C TRP A 165 15.70 30.15 -24.29
N PHE A 166 15.36 30.88 -23.22
CA PHE A 166 14.83 32.23 -23.32
C PHE A 166 15.81 33.19 -24.04
N ILE A 167 17.10 33.14 -23.71
CA ILE A 167 18.16 33.92 -24.35
C ILE A 167 18.32 33.55 -25.83
N ILE A 168 18.33 32.24 -26.16
CA ILE A 168 18.42 31.75 -27.55
C ILE A 168 17.22 32.24 -28.37
N PHE A 169 16.00 32.14 -27.83
CA PHE A 169 14.79 32.61 -28.51
C PHE A 169 14.78 34.13 -28.69
N ALA A 170 15.29 34.90 -27.71
CA ALA A 170 15.43 36.35 -27.81
C ALA A 170 16.48 36.78 -28.86
N ALA A 171 17.57 36.01 -29.02
CA ALA A 171 18.62 36.31 -29.99
C ALA A 171 18.25 35.93 -31.44
N VAL A 172 17.48 34.85 -31.64
CA VAL A 172 17.11 34.32 -32.97
C VAL A 172 15.84 34.96 -33.52
N SER A 173 15.01 35.59 -32.68
CA SER A 173 13.78 36.25 -33.11
C SER A 173 13.75 37.76 -32.81
N PRO A 174 14.61 38.58 -33.43
CA PRO A 174 14.50 40.03 -33.31
C PRO A 174 13.24 40.59 -34.00
N ALA A 175 12.57 39.82 -34.86
CA ALA A 175 11.46 40.28 -35.72
C ALA A 175 10.04 39.88 -35.25
N SER A 176 9.88 38.95 -34.29
CA SER A 176 8.54 38.57 -33.82
C SER A 176 8.51 38.06 -32.36
N PRO A 177 7.74 38.71 -31.46
CA PRO A 177 7.62 38.27 -30.07
C PRO A 177 6.81 36.97 -29.91
N LEU A 178 6.22 36.44 -30.98
CA LEU A 178 5.34 35.26 -30.92
C LEU A 178 6.07 33.98 -30.49
N GLY A 179 7.32 33.77 -30.91
CA GLY A 179 8.10 32.58 -30.57
C GLY A 179 8.32 32.42 -29.05
N PRO A 180 8.90 33.42 -28.37
CA PRO A 180 9.04 33.42 -26.91
C PRO A 180 7.70 33.25 -26.17
N LEU A 181 6.62 33.90 -26.64
CA LEU A 181 5.30 33.80 -26.03
C LEU A 181 4.72 32.37 -26.12
N ILE A 182 4.84 31.72 -27.28
CA ILE A 182 4.41 30.32 -27.46
C ILE A 182 5.22 29.39 -26.55
N TRP A 183 6.54 29.58 -26.46
CA TRP A 183 7.39 28.76 -25.60
C TRP A 183 7.07 28.92 -24.11
N ILE A 184 6.80 30.16 -23.65
CA ILE A 184 6.32 30.42 -22.28
C ILE A 184 4.99 29.70 -22.04
N GLY A 185 4.04 29.81 -22.97
CA GLY A 185 2.75 29.14 -22.89
C GLY A 185 2.89 27.62 -22.78
N MET A 186 3.72 27.00 -23.64
CA MET A 186 3.99 25.57 -23.61
C MET A 186 4.67 25.13 -22.30
N THR A 187 5.66 25.88 -21.83
CA THR A 187 6.40 25.58 -20.60
C THR A 187 5.49 25.71 -19.37
N GLY A 188 4.69 26.78 -19.31
CA GLY A 188 3.70 27.00 -18.26
C GLY A 188 2.65 25.90 -18.22
N TRP A 189 2.10 25.53 -19.39
CA TRP A 189 1.16 24.40 -19.52
C TRP A 189 1.77 23.08 -19.05
N TRP A 190 3.02 22.79 -19.43
CA TRP A 190 3.72 21.58 -19.02
C TRP A 190 3.95 21.53 -17.50
N LEU A 191 4.38 22.64 -16.89
CA LEU A 191 4.53 22.76 -15.44
C LEU A 191 3.20 22.60 -14.71
N TRP A 192 2.14 23.25 -15.21
CA TRP A 192 0.79 23.14 -14.67
C TRP A 192 0.28 21.70 -14.69
N ARG A 193 0.42 20.99 -15.82
CA ARG A 193 0.04 19.58 -15.94
C ARG A 193 0.79 18.70 -14.94
N LYS A 194 2.09 18.91 -14.78
CA LYS A 194 2.90 18.18 -13.78
C LYS A 194 2.44 18.46 -12.35
N TRP A 195 2.16 19.71 -12.03
CA TRP A 195 1.65 20.09 -10.72
C TRP A 195 0.28 19.47 -10.44
N MET A 196 -0.64 19.51 -11.40
CA MET A 196 -1.96 18.88 -11.29
C MET A 196 -1.86 17.37 -11.05
N ILE A 197 -1.01 16.66 -11.79
CA ILE A 197 -0.78 15.21 -11.58
C ILE A 197 -0.24 14.95 -10.16
N ARG A 198 0.76 15.73 -9.72
CA ARG A 198 1.30 15.61 -8.36
C ARG A 198 0.24 15.85 -7.29
N ARG A 199 -0.60 16.88 -7.47
CA ARG A 199 -1.68 17.21 -6.54
C ARG A 199 -2.70 16.09 -6.45
N LYS A 200 -3.14 15.53 -7.59
CA LYS A 200 -4.06 14.39 -7.64
C LYS A 200 -3.47 13.14 -6.96
N ASN A 201 -2.23 12.79 -7.30
CA ASN A 201 -1.54 11.63 -6.72
C ASN A 201 -1.35 11.77 -5.20
N ASN A 202 -1.01 12.97 -4.72
CA ASN A 202 -0.88 13.23 -3.29
C ASN A 202 -2.23 13.15 -2.57
N ALA A 203 -3.31 13.64 -3.19
CA ALA A 203 -4.66 13.55 -2.64
C ALA A 203 -5.11 12.08 -2.53
N LEU A 204 -4.88 11.29 -3.58
CA LEU A 204 -5.15 9.85 -3.59
C LEU A 204 -4.39 9.13 -2.46
N LEU A 205 -3.06 9.26 -2.41
CA LEU A 205 -2.24 8.60 -1.39
C LEU A 205 -2.61 9.01 0.03
N LYS A 206 -2.93 10.30 0.23
CA LYS A 206 -3.41 10.80 1.53
C LYS A 206 -4.74 10.15 1.90
N SER A 207 -5.67 10.03 0.94
CA SER A 207 -6.97 9.41 1.20
C SER A 207 -6.85 7.91 1.49
N MET A 208 -6.01 7.19 0.72
CA MET A 208 -5.73 5.77 0.96
C MET A 208 -5.12 5.55 2.35
N PHE A 209 -4.12 6.35 2.72
CA PHE A 209 -3.52 6.26 4.05
C PHE A 209 -4.49 6.67 5.16
N SER A 210 -5.41 7.59 4.90
CA SER A 210 -6.48 7.96 5.84
C SER A 210 -7.48 6.82 6.05
N ALA A 211 -7.85 6.10 5.00
CA ALA A 211 -8.69 4.91 5.10
C ALA A 211 -8.01 3.83 5.93
N TYR A 212 -6.73 3.58 5.66
CA TYR A 212 -5.89 2.70 6.46
C TYR A 212 -5.83 3.14 7.94
N GLY A 213 -5.64 4.43 8.21
CA GLY A 213 -5.61 4.98 9.56
C GLY A 213 -6.92 4.87 10.33
N ALA A 214 -8.05 4.59 9.67
CA ALA A 214 -9.31 4.29 10.33
C ALA A 214 -9.33 2.89 10.97
N LEU A 215 -8.43 1.98 10.56
CA LEU A 215 -8.25 0.65 11.14
C LEU A 215 -7.51 0.71 12.48
N SER A 216 -8.17 1.28 13.49
CA SER A 216 -7.61 1.28 14.84
C SER A 216 -7.54 -0.16 15.39
N PRO A 217 -6.41 -0.57 15.97
CA PRO A 217 -6.30 -1.87 16.64
C PRO A 217 -7.20 -1.97 17.88
N THR A 218 -7.56 -0.83 18.48
CA THR A 218 -8.35 -0.78 19.73
C THR A 218 -9.85 -0.64 19.52
N HIS A 219 -10.30 -0.23 18.35
CA HIS A 219 -11.74 -0.18 18.02
C HIS A 219 -11.94 -0.12 16.50
N LEU A 220 -12.53 -1.15 15.91
CA LEU A 220 -12.90 -1.16 14.49
C LEU A 220 -14.24 -0.45 14.33
N ASP A 221 -14.22 0.76 13.75
CA ASP A 221 -15.41 1.52 13.40
C ASP A 221 -15.77 1.25 11.92
N TRP A 222 -16.65 0.27 11.72
CA TRP A 222 -16.99 -0.24 10.39
C TRP A 222 -17.58 0.81 9.44
N PRO A 223 -18.55 1.65 9.85
CA PRO A 223 -19.02 2.76 9.02
C PRO A 223 -17.91 3.71 8.59
N ARG A 224 -17.00 4.06 9.50
CA ARG A 224 -15.88 4.97 9.19
C ARG A 224 -14.86 4.34 8.24
N ILE A 225 -14.61 3.04 8.38
CA ILE A 225 -13.75 2.28 7.46
C ILE A 225 -14.36 2.30 6.06
N TRP A 226 -15.66 1.99 5.94
CA TRP A 226 -16.40 2.02 4.68
C TRP A 226 -16.33 3.39 4.00
N GLU A 227 -16.64 4.46 4.74
CA GLU A 227 -16.57 5.84 4.24
C GLU A 227 -15.15 6.21 3.74
N GLY A 228 -14.11 5.74 4.45
CA GLY A 228 -12.72 5.93 4.04
C GLY A 228 -12.38 5.22 2.71
N LEU A 229 -12.89 4.00 2.53
CA LEU A 229 -12.72 3.22 1.30
C LEU A 229 -13.43 3.89 0.12
N GLU A 230 -14.68 4.32 0.28
CA GLU A 230 -15.44 5.03 -0.77
C GLU A 230 -14.77 6.35 -1.16
N LYS A 231 -14.37 7.18 -0.18
CA LYS A 231 -13.69 8.46 -0.44
C LYS A 231 -12.40 8.30 -1.22
N SER A 232 -11.63 7.27 -0.91
CA SER A 232 -10.39 6.98 -1.63
C SER A 232 -10.64 6.37 -3.02
N GLN A 233 -11.67 5.53 -3.17
CA GLN A 233 -12.08 4.99 -4.46
C GLN A 233 -12.55 6.09 -5.42
N ALA A 234 -13.29 7.08 -4.92
CA ALA A 234 -13.70 8.26 -5.69
C ALA A 234 -12.50 9.08 -6.23
N LEU A 235 -11.33 8.95 -5.61
CA LEU A 235 -10.07 9.55 -6.05
C LEU A 235 -9.24 8.64 -6.96
N GLY A 236 -9.73 7.43 -7.27
CA GLY A 236 -9.09 6.44 -8.12
C GLY A 236 -8.30 5.37 -7.38
N ALA A 237 -8.52 5.16 -6.08
CA ALA A 237 -7.95 4.02 -5.37
C ALA A 237 -8.54 2.72 -5.90
N VAL A 238 -7.66 1.72 -6.08
CA VAL A 238 -8.05 0.34 -6.40
C VAL A 238 -7.73 -0.47 -5.15
N TRP A 239 -8.78 -1.00 -4.53
CA TRP A 239 -8.69 -1.84 -3.33
C TRP A 239 -8.85 -3.31 -3.72
N ASN A 240 -8.17 -4.18 -2.98
CA ASN A 240 -8.34 -5.62 -3.07
C ASN A 240 -9.81 -5.98 -2.87
N ASN A 241 -10.35 -6.84 -3.74
CA ASN A 241 -11.76 -7.22 -3.75
C ASN A 241 -12.20 -7.98 -2.49
N MET A 242 -11.27 -8.48 -1.67
CA MET A 242 -11.56 -9.14 -0.39
C MET A 242 -11.85 -8.15 0.74
N ILE A 243 -11.51 -6.86 0.58
CA ILE A 243 -11.73 -5.83 1.61
C ILE A 243 -13.23 -5.57 1.80
N TYR A 244 -13.96 -5.30 0.72
CA TYR A 244 -15.38 -4.92 0.80
C TYR A 244 -16.28 -5.99 1.43
N PRO A 245 -16.21 -7.28 1.02
CA PRO A 245 -17.03 -8.33 1.64
C PRO A 245 -16.80 -8.45 3.15
N LEU A 246 -15.55 -8.27 3.61
CA LEU A 246 -15.24 -8.33 5.04
C LEU A 246 -15.88 -7.18 5.81
N VAL A 247 -15.81 -5.96 5.27
CA VAL A 247 -16.43 -4.77 5.88
C VAL A 247 -17.95 -4.89 5.87
N GLU A 248 -18.55 -5.30 4.74
CA GLU A 248 -20.00 -5.50 4.60
C GLU A 248 -20.55 -6.52 5.60
N MET A 249 -19.91 -7.70 5.71
CA MET A 249 -20.30 -8.75 6.66
C MET A 249 -20.30 -8.26 8.11
N ARG A 250 -19.43 -7.29 8.45
CA ARG A 250 -19.34 -6.74 9.79
C ARG A 250 -20.30 -5.58 10.03
N MET A 251 -20.60 -4.79 9.02
CA MET A 251 -21.66 -3.77 9.09
C MET A 251 -23.06 -4.37 9.26
N GLN A 252 -23.33 -5.52 8.63
CA GLN A 252 -24.63 -6.22 8.73
C GLN A 252 -24.86 -6.96 10.06
N LYS A 253 -23.79 -7.20 10.83
CA LYS A 253 -23.85 -7.87 12.14
C LYS A 253 -23.98 -6.89 13.31
N ILE A 254 -24.08 -5.59 13.03
CA ILE A 254 -24.36 -4.50 14.00
C ILE A 254 -25.86 -4.22 13.98
#